data_AF-A0A383DRF6-F1
#
_entry.id   AF-A0A383DRF6-F1
#
_cell.length_a   1.000
_cell.length_b   1.000
_cell.length_c   1.000
_cell.angle_alpha   90.00
_cell.angle_beta   90.00
_cell.angle_gamma   90.00
#
_symmetry.space_group_name_H-M   'P 1'
#
loop_
_entity.id
_entity.type
_entity.pdbx_description
1 polymer ?
#
loop_
_entity_poly.entity_id
_entity_poly.type
_entity_poly.pdbx_seq_one_letter_code
_entity_poly.pdbx_strand_id
1 'polypeptide(L)'
;KEERQTKMDDFNFEKDYNDFTKEHKRFARLQTELEELVKIEADLRKIEEIKVKPGQNNDFVFGGIEIDEKTHQDVISIKPIDVKKIAGKLFDKFKHVIFFSSTIDEEYFQKELGIPTTDSFYKRYDSEFPAENRKIEKKYMYRLSMKNKEKEINKGMEKIQKLLDKHKSEKGIILVSSYEYQNLIWEKLSERNQKRVKRKKDEQTHAEFVEQHKDANDNQVLISPSLWEGVDLK
;
A
#
# COMPACT_ATOMS: atom_id res chain seq x y z
N LYS A 1 57.07 1.02 -18.09
CA LYS A 1 56.20 -0.19 -18.04
C LYS A 1 54.83 0.30 -17.61
N GLU A 2 53.97 0.57 -18.58
CA GLU A 2 52.59 1.02 -18.35
C GLU A 2 51.78 -0.17 -17.82
N GLU A 3 51.29 -0.04 -16.58
CA GLU A 3 50.26 -0.92 -16.04
C GLU A 3 48.94 -0.54 -16.73
N ARG A 4 48.44 -1.44 -17.59
CA ARG A 4 47.07 -1.38 -18.10
C ARG A 4 46.12 -1.64 -16.95
N GLN A 5 45.65 -0.56 -16.35
CA GLN A 5 44.44 -0.55 -15.55
C GLN A 5 43.26 -0.62 -16.54
N THR A 6 42.87 -1.85 -16.92
CA THR A 6 41.62 -2.05 -17.67
C THR A 6 40.46 -1.64 -16.77
N LYS A 7 39.78 -0.58 -17.19
CA LYS A 7 38.60 -0.02 -16.52
C LYS A 7 37.49 -1.06 -16.48
N MET A 8 36.79 -1.11 -15.35
CA MET A 8 35.63 -1.96 -15.10
C MET A 8 34.40 -1.56 -15.95
N ASP A 9 34.54 -0.53 -16.79
CA ASP A 9 33.47 0.09 -17.58
C ASP A 9 33.17 -0.62 -18.92
N ASP A 10 33.97 -1.64 -19.30
CA ASP A 10 33.82 -2.37 -20.57
C ASP A 10 33.11 -3.74 -20.43
N PHE A 11 32.65 -4.13 -19.23
CA PHE A 11 32.01 -5.43 -19.01
C PHE A 11 30.59 -5.47 -19.59
N ASN A 12 30.43 -6.14 -20.73
CA ASN A 12 29.14 -6.37 -21.37
C ASN A 12 28.75 -7.84 -21.16
N PHE A 13 27.82 -8.07 -20.23
CA PHE A 13 27.44 -9.40 -19.77
C PHE A 13 27.05 -10.35 -20.91
N GLU A 14 26.32 -9.88 -21.93
CA GLU A 14 25.92 -10.73 -23.07
C GLU A 14 27.06 -11.01 -24.04
N LYS A 15 28.00 -10.08 -24.21
CA LYS A 15 29.14 -10.22 -25.13
C LYS A 15 30.24 -11.11 -24.56
N ASP A 16 30.54 -10.94 -23.28
CA ASP A 16 31.63 -11.66 -22.59
C ASP A 16 31.22 -13.06 -22.10
N TYR A 17 29.91 -13.36 -22.05
CA TYR A 17 29.41 -14.68 -21.63
C TYR A 17 29.76 -15.83 -22.58
N ASN A 18 29.93 -15.50 -23.86
CA ASN A 18 30.38 -16.45 -24.87
C ASN A 18 31.87 -16.79 -24.74
N ASP A 19 32.67 -15.90 -24.16
CA ASP A 19 34.11 -16.06 -23.93
C ASP A 19 34.44 -16.66 -22.55
N PHE A 20 33.44 -16.86 -21.68
CA PHE A 20 33.66 -17.52 -20.40
C PHE A 20 34.10 -18.97 -20.57
N THR A 21 35.26 -19.29 -20.01
CA THR A 21 35.71 -20.68 -19.87
C THR A 21 34.68 -21.48 -19.08
N LYS A 22 34.71 -22.81 -19.24
CA LYS A 22 33.84 -23.74 -18.49
C LYS A 22 33.88 -23.50 -16.98
N GLU A 23 35.02 -23.04 -16.44
CA GLU A 23 35.20 -22.73 -15.03
C GLU A 23 34.47 -21.45 -14.60
N HIS A 24 34.48 -20.39 -15.42
CA HIS A 24 33.72 -19.17 -15.13
C HIS A 24 32.20 -19.43 -15.12
N LYS A 25 31.70 -20.22 -16.08
CA LYS A 25 30.29 -20.65 -16.10
C LYS A 25 29.93 -21.48 -14.87
N ARG A 26 30.84 -22.34 -14.42
CA ARG A 26 30.69 -23.11 -13.19
C ARG A 26 30.68 -22.21 -11.95
N PHE A 27 31.55 -21.20 -11.90
CA PHE A 27 31.62 -20.26 -10.78
C PHE A 27 30.35 -19.41 -10.67
N ALA A 28 29.87 -18.84 -11.78
CA ALA A 28 28.61 -18.09 -11.81
C ALA A 28 27.42 -18.93 -11.31
N ARG A 29 27.34 -20.20 -11.74
CA ARG A 29 26.33 -21.14 -11.25
C ARG A 29 26.44 -21.40 -9.75
N LEU A 30 27.65 -21.63 -9.24
CA LEU A 30 27.88 -21.84 -7.80
C LEU A 30 27.53 -20.60 -6.98
N GLN A 31 27.76 -19.41 -7.52
CA GLN A 31 27.37 -18.15 -6.89
C GLN A 31 25.84 -18.02 -6.80
N THR A 32 25.11 -18.33 -7.87
CA THR A 32 23.64 -18.37 -7.84
C THR A 32 23.11 -19.40 -6.84
N GLU A 33 23.67 -20.61 -6.83
CA GLU A 33 23.31 -21.66 -5.86
C GLU A 33 23.58 -21.21 -4.41
N LEU A 34 24.67 -20.48 -4.16
CA LEU A 34 24.98 -19.90 -2.85
C LEU A 34 23.98 -18.81 -2.43
N GLU A 35 23.62 -17.91 -3.34
CA GLU A 35 22.62 -16.86 -3.09
C GLU A 35 21.25 -17.47 -2.74
N GLU A 36 20.84 -18.53 -3.45
CA GLU A 36 19.62 -19.29 -3.14
C GLU A 36 19.69 -19.93 -1.75
N LEU A 37 20.81 -20.57 -1.40
CA LEU A 37 21.00 -21.19 -0.08
C LEU A 37 20.95 -20.16 1.06
N VAL A 38 21.57 -19.00 0.88
CA VAL A 38 21.53 -17.90 1.86
C VAL A 38 20.09 -17.41 2.05
N LYS A 39 19.30 -17.31 0.97
CA LYS A 39 17.89 -16.94 1.05
C LYS A 39 17.07 -17.98 1.82
N ILE A 40 17.27 -19.27 1.52
CA ILE A 40 16.62 -20.38 2.23
C ILE A 40 16.98 -20.36 3.71
N GLU A 41 18.25 -20.16 4.07
CA GLU A 41 18.68 -20.07 5.47
C GLU A 41 17.98 -18.91 6.20
N ALA A 42 17.90 -17.74 5.56
CA ALA A 42 17.21 -16.59 6.12
C ALA A 42 15.71 -16.87 6.35
N ASP A 43 15.04 -17.55 5.42
CA ASP A 43 13.64 -17.93 5.56
C ASP A 43 13.43 -19.02 6.61
N LEU A 44 14.34 -19.99 6.74
CA LEU A 44 14.34 -20.99 7.81
C LEU A 44 14.47 -20.34 9.20
N ARG A 45 15.35 -19.34 9.35
CA ARG A 45 15.47 -18.59 10.62
C ARG A 45 14.18 -17.86 10.97
N LYS A 46 13.49 -17.25 9.98
CA LYS A 46 12.15 -16.65 10.22
C LYS A 46 11.14 -17.70 10.68
N ILE A 47 11.15 -18.89 10.09
CA ILE A 47 10.29 -20.00 10.50
C ILE A 47 10.61 -20.45 11.93
N GLU A 48 11.88 -20.47 12.33
CA GLU A 48 12.27 -20.76 13.72
C GLU A 48 11.77 -19.70 14.71
N GLU A 49 11.75 -18.42 14.34
CA GLU A 49 11.13 -17.37 15.15
C GLU A 49 9.61 -17.54 15.31
N ILE A 50 8.96 -18.18 14.31
CA ILE A 50 7.52 -18.52 14.32
C ILE A 50 7.24 -19.80 15.12
N LYS A 51 8.24 -20.66 15.38
CA LYS A 51 8.04 -21.89 16.16
C LYS A 51 7.69 -21.56 17.62
N VAL A 52 6.40 -21.63 17.91
CA VAL A 52 5.86 -21.49 19.27
C VAL A 52 6.09 -22.79 20.04
N LYS A 53 6.66 -22.71 21.24
CA LYS A 53 6.73 -23.87 22.15
C LYS A 53 5.31 -24.26 22.60
N PRO A 54 4.99 -25.56 22.75
CA PRO A 54 3.69 -25.97 23.29
C PRO A 54 3.39 -25.25 24.61
N GLY A 55 2.22 -24.61 24.71
CA GLY A 55 1.80 -23.86 25.91
C GLY A 55 2.11 -22.35 25.90
N GLN A 56 2.70 -21.81 24.83
CA GLN A 56 2.78 -20.36 24.59
C GLN A 56 1.69 -19.90 23.61
N ASN A 57 1.22 -18.66 23.75
CA ASN A 57 0.29 -18.05 22.78
C ASN A 57 0.97 -17.99 21.41
N ASN A 58 0.24 -18.40 20.37
CA ASN A 58 0.68 -18.23 19.00
C ASN A 58 0.31 -16.83 18.54
N ASP A 59 1.31 -15.95 18.46
CA ASP A 59 1.16 -14.57 18.00
C ASP A 59 1.16 -14.48 16.46
N PHE A 60 0.97 -15.59 15.74
CA PHE A 60 0.93 -15.62 14.27
C PHE A 60 -0.33 -16.31 13.76
N VAL A 61 -0.90 -15.77 12.67
CA VAL A 61 -2.00 -16.36 11.92
C VAL A 61 -1.53 -16.83 10.55
N PHE A 62 -2.05 -17.97 10.14
CA PHE A 62 -1.92 -18.47 8.78
C PHE A 62 -2.93 -17.76 7.88
N GLY A 63 -2.42 -16.96 6.94
CA GLY A 63 -3.21 -16.19 5.98
C GLY A 63 -3.65 -16.99 4.75
N GLY A 64 -3.16 -18.22 4.58
CA GLY A 64 -3.41 -19.03 3.39
C GLY A 64 -2.24 -19.03 2.41
N ILE A 65 -2.51 -19.54 1.21
CA ILE A 65 -1.60 -19.44 0.06
C ILE A 65 -1.98 -18.16 -0.70
N GLU A 66 -1.01 -17.26 -0.86
CA GLU A 66 -1.12 -16.03 -1.66
C GLU A 66 -0.19 -16.17 -2.89
N ILE A 67 -0.41 -15.39 -3.94
CA ILE A 67 0.50 -15.32 -5.10
C ILE A 67 1.36 -14.08 -4.93
N ASP A 68 2.68 -14.23 -4.93
CA ASP A 68 3.60 -13.09 -4.88
C ASP A 68 3.50 -12.28 -6.19
N GLU A 69 3.20 -10.99 -6.09
CA GLU A 69 3.00 -10.13 -7.27
C GLU A 69 4.26 -9.94 -8.11
N LYS A 70 5.46 -10.10 -7.53
CA LYS A 70 6.74 -9.91 -8.22
C LYS A 70 7.25 -11.19 -8.87
N THR A 71 7.12 -12.32 -8.18
CA THR A 71 7.66 -13.61 -8.64
C THR A 71 6.61 -14.51 -9.27
N HIS A 72 5.32 -14.21 -9.11
CA HIS A 72 4.18 -15.05 -9.51
C HIS A 72 4.21 -16.46 -8.91
N GLN A 73 4.88 -16.63 -7.77
CA GLN A 73 4.96 -17.90 -7.06
C GLN A 73 3.92 -17.99 -5.96
N ASP A 74 3.46 -19.20 -5.69
CA ASP A 74 2.65 -19.50 -4.52
C ASP A 74 3.50 -19.30 -3.25
N VAL A 75 3.04 -18.43 -2.36
CA VAL A 75 3.68 -18.14 -1.08
C VAL A 75 2.74 -18.46 0.07
N ILE A 76 3.31 -18.99 1.15
CA ILE A 76 2.58 -19.20 2.39
C ILE A 76 2.57 -17.90 3.20
N SER A 77 1.37 -17.40 3.48
CA SER A 77 1.16 -16.17 4.25
C SER A 77 1.13 -16.47 5.74
N ILE A 78 2.07 -15.91 6.49
CA ILE A 78 2.11 -15.99 7.96
C ILE A 78 2.24 -14.56 8.48
N LYS A 79 1.26 -14.10 9.28
CA LYS A 79 1.17 -12.71 9.72
C LYS A 79 1.18 -12.64 11.25
N PRO A 80 1.98 -11.75 11.87
CA PRO A 80 1.92 -11.54 13.30
C PRO A 80 0.58 -10.89 13.70
N ILE A 81 0.00 -11.36 14.79
CA ILE A 81 -1.17 -10.78 15.47
C ILE A 81 -0.73 -9.58 16.32
N ASP A 82 0.42 -9.70 16.99
CA ASP A 82 1.00 -8.67 17.84
C ASP A 82 2.38 -8.27 17.29
N VAL A 83 2.59 -6.97 17.07
CA VAL A 83 3.83 -6.41 16.51
C VAL A 83 4.71 -5.71 17.55
N LYS A 84 4.28 -5.59 18.81
CA LYS A 84 4.96 -4.80 19.86
C LYS A 84 6.40 -5.21 20.06
N LYS A 85 6.67 -6.52 20.10
CA LYS A 85 8.02 -7.05 20.30
C LYS A 85 8.95 -6.69 19.13
N ILE A 86 8.44 -6.74 17.91
CA ILE A 86 9.21 -6.41 16.70
C ILE A 86 9.44 -4.90 16.64
N ALA A 87 8.41 -4.10 16.92
CA ALA A 87 8.48 -2.65 17.01
C ALA A 87 9.48 -2.20 18.08
N GLY A 88 9.42 -2.76 19.28
CA GLY A 88 10.37 -2.49 20.37
C GLY A 88 11.83 -2.76 19.96
N LYS A 89 12.12 -3.94 19.38
CA LYS A 89 13.47 -4.24 18.84
C LYS A 89 13.98 -3.21 17.82
N LEU A 90 13.09 -2.57 17.08
CA LEU A 90 13.45 -1.50 16.15
C LEU A 90 13.73 -0.19 16.91
N PHE A 91 12.83 0.19 17.82
CA PHE A 91 12.92 1.44 18.57
C PHE A 91 14.12 1.46 19.53
N ASP A 92 14.43 0.34 20.19
CA ASP A 92 15.54 0.17 21.14
C ASP A 92 16.92 0.44 20.51
N LYS A 93 17.02 0.44 19.18
CA LYS A 93 18.26 0.78 18.46
C LYS A 93 18.57 2.27 18.48
N PHE A 94 17.60 3.11 18.87
CA PHE A 94 17.69 4.55 18.82
C PHE A 94 17.49 5.16 20.20
N LYS A 95 18.23 6.21 20.50
CA LYS A 95 18.05 6.97 21.76
C LYS A 95 16.72 7.72 21.78
N HIS A 96 16.29 8.21 20.62
CA HIS A 96 15.04 8.95 20.44
C HIS A 96 14.39 8.52 19.12
N VAL A 97 13.07 8.30 19.14
CA VAL A 97 12.27 7.96 17.97
C VAL A 97 11.15 8.98 17.84
N ILE A 98 11.00 9.56 16.67
CA ILE A 98 9.96 10.57 16.39
C ILE A 98 8.99 9.98 15.37
N PHE A 99 7.72 9.92 15.74
CA PHE A 99 6.62 9.56 14.85
C PHE A 99 5.87 10.82 14.46
N PHE A 100 5.64 11.00 13.15
CA PHE A 100 4.94 12.17 12.64
C PHE A 100 3.87 11.75 11.64
N SER A 101 2.62 12.16 11.89
CA SER A 101 1.49 11.94 10.99
C SER A 101 0.31 12.83 11.40
N SER A 102 -0.53 13.16 10.43
CA SER A 102 -1.74 13.97 10.62
C SER A 102 -2.90 13.20 11.30
N THR A 103 -2.78 11.88 11.46
CA THR A 103 -3.90 10.99 11.85
C THR A 103 -3.57 10.03 12.99
N ILE A 104 -2.48 10.24 13.73
CA ILE A 104 -2.15 9.40 14.90
C ILE A 104 -3.14 9.67 16.03
N ASP A 105 -3.82 8.60 16.47
CA ASP A 105 -4.51 8.52 17.75
C ASP A 105 -3.53 8.01 18.81
N GLU A 106 -3.29 8.79 19.87
CA GLU A 106 -2.25 8.53 20.87
C GLU A 106 -2.41 7.16 21.54
N GLU A 107 -3.59 6.90 22.11
CA GLU A 107 -3.85 5.70 22.90
C GLU A 107 -3.77 4.44 22.04
N TYR A 108 -4.41 4.45 20.87
CA TYR A 108 -4.38 3.32 19.96
C TYR A 108 -2.96 3.06 19.46
N PHE A 109 -2.25 4.10 19.01
CA PHE A 109 -0.90 3.95 18.46
C PHE A 109 0.10 3.42 19.50
N GLN A 110 0.08 3.97 20.73
CA GLN A 110 0.92 3.49 21.82
C GLN A 110 0.61 2.03 22.17
N LYS A 111 -0.67 1.67 22.25
CA LYS A 111 -1.10 0.30 22.57
C LYS A 111 -0.68 -0.71 21.52
N GLU A 112 -0.89 -0.41 20.24
CA GLU A 112 -0.59 -1.33 19.13
C GLU A 112 0.91 -1.56 18.96
N LEU A 113 1.73 -0.52 19.17
CA LEU A 113 3.19 -0.61 19.04
C LEU A 113 3.92 -0.94 20.34
N GLY A 114 3.22 -0.92 21.48
CA GLY A 114 3.80 -1.24 22.79
C GLY A 114 4.70 -0.12 23.32
N ILE A 115 4.39 1.13 22.96
CA ILE A 115 5.15 2.31 23.40
C ILE A 115 4.73 2.65 24.84
N PRO A 116 5.66 2.69 25.80
CA PRO A 116 5.34 3.01 27.18
C PRO A 116 4.96 4.49 27.35
N THR A 117 3.85 4.75 28.04
CA THR A 117 3.39 6.12 28.35
C THR A 117 4.33 6.87 29.30
N THR A 118 5.14 6.15 30.07
CA THR A 118 6.14 6.72 30.99
C THR A 118 7.37 7.28 30.28
N ASP A 119 7.61 6.87 29.03
CA ASP A 119 8.79 7.25 28.25
C ASP A 119 8.41 7.70 26.83
N SER A 120 7.24 8.34 26.71
CA SER A 120 6.79 8.95 25.45
C SER A 120 6.00 10.22 25.71
N PHE A 121 5.96 11.08 24.70
CA PHE A 121 5.19 12.31 24.71
C PHE A 121 4.47 12.47 23.37
N TYR A 122 3.21 12.87 23.42
CA TYR A 122 2.39 13.14 22.25
C TYR A 122 1.99 14.61 22.19
N LYS A 123 2.08 15.19 20.98
CA LYS A 123 1.64 16.54 20.71
C LYS A 123 0.78 16.56 19.46
N ARG A 124 -0.46 17.02 19.63
CA ARG A 124 -1.37 17.35 18.53
C ARG A 124 -1.35 18.84 18.24
N TYR A 125 -1.33 19.18 16.97
CA TYR A 125 -1.50 20.54 16.49
C TYR A 125 -2.87 20.67 15.84
N ASP A 126 -3.54 21.80 16.08
CA ASP A 126 -4.78 22.12 15.40
C ASP A 126 -4.51 22.43 13.92
N SER A 127 -5.54 22.21 13.09
CA SER A 127 -5.44 22.55 11.67
C SER A 127 -5.39 24.06 11.48
N GLU A 128 -4.39 24.53 10.74
CA GLU A 128 -4.25 25.93 10.34
C GLU A 128 -5.31 26.36 9.30
N PHE A 129 -6.02 25.39 8.70
CA PHE A 129 -7.06 25.68 7.72
C PHE A 129 -8.36 26.15 8.40
N PRO A 130 -8.90 27.32 8.00
CA PRO A 130 -10.14 27.85 8.56
C PRO A 130 -11.30 26.85 8.46
N ALA A 131 -12.10 26.74 9.52
CA ALA A 131 -13.16 25.74 9.63
C ALA A 131 -14.20 25.85 8.50
N GLU A 132 -14.48 27.08 8.06
CA GLU A 132 -15.37 27.43 6.96
C GLU A 132 -14.92 26.84 5.60
N ASN A 133 -13.63 26.60 5.43
CA ASN A 133 -13.05 26.03 4.20
C ASN A 133 -12.97 24.49 4.23
N ARG A 134 -13.33 23.85 5.36
CA ARG A 134 -13.24 22.40 5.57
C ARG A 134 -14.53 21.80 6.13
N LYS A 135 -15.66 22.14 5.52
CA LYS A 135 -16.99 21.67 5.95
C LYS A 135 -17.10 20.15 5.78
N ILE A 136 -17.48 19.47 6.87
CA ILE A 136 -17.73 18.03 6.90
C ILE A 136 -19.22 17.79 7.11
N GLU A 137 -19.89 17.22 6.11
CA GLU A 137 -21.29 16.78 6.21
C GLU A 137 -21.35 15.26 6.41
N LYS A 138 -21.72 14.81 7.61
CA LYS A 138 -21.91 13.39 7.90
C LYS A 138 -23.33 12.96 7.54
N LYS A 139 -23.47 12.06 6.57
CA LYS A 139 -24.76 11.48 6.14
C LYS A 139 -24.67 9.97 6.12
N TYR A 140 -24.98 9.35 7.25
CA TYR A 140 -25.00 7.89 7.40
C TYR A 140 -26.33 7.35 6.86
N MET A 141 -26.34 6.94 5.59
CA MET A 141 -27.57 6.51 4.92
C MET A 141 -27.71 4.99 4.80
N TYR A 142 -26.59 4.24 4.77
CA TYR A 142 -26.60 2.83 4.40
C TYR A 142 -25.62 2.02 5.27
N ARG A 143 -25.96 0.74 5.49
CA ARG A 143 -25.10 -0.23 6.17
C ARG A 143 -24.65 -1.31 5.19
N LEU A 144 -23.49 -1.08 4.59
CA LEU A 144 -22.89 -1.99 3.61
C LEU A 144 -22.38 -3.26 4.29
N SER A 145 -22.62 -4.40 3.65
CA SER A 145 -22.04 -5.71 3.96
C SER A 145 -21.87 -6.49 2.66
N MET A 146 -21.07 -7.56 2.69
CA MET A 146 -20.91 -8.45 1.53
C MET A 146 -22.24 -9.03 1.03
N LYS A 147 -23.19 -9.27 1.94
CA LYS A 147 -24.49 -9.90 1.61
C LYS A 147 -25.53 -8.95 1.00
N ASN A 148 -25.43 -7.64 1.25
CA ASN A 148 -26.45 -6.66 0.85
C ASN A 148 -25.90 -5.52 -0.03
N LYS A 149 -24.65 -5.64 -0.48
CA LYS A 149 -23.89 -4.64 -1.22
C LYS A 149 -24.70 -3.95 -2.32
N GLU A 150 -25.24 -4.71 -3.26
CA GLU A 150 -25.96 -4.11 -4.39
C GLU A 150 -27.24 -3.40 -3.96
N LYS A 151 -28.05 -4.05 -3.11
CA LYS A 151 -29.30 -3.48 -2.59
C LYS A 151 -29.07 -2.15 -1.88
N GLU A 152 -28.05 -2.06 -1.05
CA GLU A 152 -27.74 -0.84 -0.29
C GLU A 152 -27.14 0.26 -1.17
N ILE A 153 -26.25 -0.10 -2.12
CA ILE A 153 -25.71 0.87 -3.09
C ILE A 153 -26.82 1.46 -3.95
N ASN A 154 -27.77 0.64 -4.41
CA ASN A 154 -28.90 1.10 -5.22
C ASN A 154 -29.71 2.20 -4.51
N LYS A 155 -29.90 2.10 -3.20
CA LYS A 155 -30.57 3.16 -2.41
C LYS A 155 -29.79 4.48 -2.40
N GLY A 156 -28.46 4.41 -2.54
CA GLY A 156 -27.54 5.55 -2.56
C GLY A 156 -27.33 6.19 -3.91
N MET A 157 -27.63 5.49 -5.00
CA MET A 157 -27.32 5.97 -6.35
C MET A 157 -28.00 7.31 -6.68
N GLU A 158 -29.27 7.48 -6.33
CA GLU A 158 -29.97 8.75 -6.55
C GLU A 158 -29.25 9.91 -5.84
N LYS A 159 -28.76 9.68 -4.62
CA LYS A 159 -28.05 10.71 -3.86
C LYS A 159 -26.68 11.02 -4.45
N ILE A 160 -25.93 9.99 -4.85
CA ILE A 160 -24.63 10.14 -5.51
C ILE A 160 -24.79 10.99 -6.78
N GLN A 161 -25.77 10.67 -7.63
CA GLN A 161 -26.02 11.45 -8.85
C GLN A 161 -26.41 12.90 -8.54
N LYS A 162 -27.29 13.13 -7.55
CA LYS A 162 -27.65 14.50 -7.13
C LYS A 162 -26.45 15.29 -6.63
N LEU A 163 -25.50 14.66 -5.93
CA LEU A 163 -24.27 15.31 -5.48
C LEU A 163 -23.34 15.62 -6.65
N LEU A 164 -23.13 14.68 -7.56
CA LEU A 164 -22.38 14.92 -8.80
C LEU A 164 -22.97 16.11 -9.57
N ASP A 165 -24.29 16.14 -9.73
CA ASP A 165 -24.99 17.19 -10.47
C ASP A 165 -24.90 18.56 -9.79
N LYS A 166 -25.05 18.58 -8.46
CA LYS A 166 -24.91 19.79 -7.64
C LYS A 166 -23.51 20.39 -7.78
N HIS A 167 -22.48 19.54 -7.80
CA HIS A 167 -21.08 19.93 -7.86
C HIS A 167 -20.50 19.81 -9.29
N LYS A 168 -21.33 19.98 -10.34
CA LYS A 168 -20.91 19.79 -11.75
C LYS A 168 -19.76 20.69 -12.22
N SER A 169 -19.55 21.81 -11.55
CA SER A 169 -18.52 22.80 -11.84
C SER A 169 -17.25 22.64 -11.00
N GLU A 170 -17.13 21.54 -10.25
CA GLU A 170 -16.02 21.31 -9.32
C GLU A 170 -15.36 19.97 -9.63
N LYS A 171 -14.04 19.87 -9.45
CA LYS A 171 -13.38 18.56 -9.38
C LYS A 171 -13.75 17.86 -8.08
N GLY A 172 -13.63 16.54 -8.04
CA GLY A 172 -13.95 15.79 -6.82
C GLY A 172 -13.40 14.39 -6.77
N ILE A 173 -13.64 13.72 -5.65
CA ILE A 173 -13.25 12.34 -5.41
C ILE A 173 -14.35 11.58 -4.69
N ILE A 174 -14.56 10.33 -5.08
CA ILE A 174 -15.43 9.35 -4.45
C ILE A 174 -14.54 8.22 -3.93
N LEU A 175 -14.36 8.17 -2.61
CA LEU A 175 -13.61 7.12 -1.96
C LEU A 175 -14.51 5.92 -1.66
N VAL A 176 -14.07 4.74 -2.06
CA VAL A 176 -14.78 3.47 -1.84
C VAL A 176 -13.88 2.48 -1.12
N SER A 177 -14.41 1.37 -0.61
CA SER A 177 -13.61 0.38 0.13
C SER A 177 -13.08 -0.78 -0.73
N SER A 178 -13.55 -0.93 -1.98
CA SER A 178 -13.02 -1.94 -2.90
C SER A 178 -13.28 -1.61 -4.37
N TYR A 179 -12.52 -2.24 -5.28
CA TYR A 179 -12.71 -2.08 -6.73
C TYR A 179 -14.07 -2.59 -7.21
N GLU A 180 -14.63 -3.61 -6.56
CA GLU A 180 -16.01 -4.02 -6.83
C GLU A 180 -17.03 -2.91 -6.51
N TYR A 181 -16.85 -2.16 -5.41
CA TYR A 181 -17.74 -1.02 -5.11
C TYR A 181 -17.56 0.11 -6.13
N GLN A 182 -16.32 0.37 -6.54
CA GLN A 182 -16.00 1.33 -7.61
C GLN A 182 -16.78 0.98 -8.89
N ASN A 183 -16.68 -0.27 -9.35
CA ASN A 183 -17.29 -0.70 -10.61
C ASN A 183 -18.81 -0.67 -10.52
N LEU A 184 -19.38 -1.21 -9.44
CA LEU A 184 -20.82 -1.23 -9.22
C LEU A 184 -21.45 0.17 -9.21
N ILE A 185 -20.81 1.13 -8.53
CA ILE A 185 -21.28 2.52 -8.51
C ILE A 185 -21.17 3.12 -9.92
N TRP A 186 -20.01 2.98 -10.56
CA TRP A 186 -19.74 3.56 -11.87
C TRP A 186 -20.71 3.07 -12.95
N GLU A 187 -20.97 1.77 -13.00
CA GLU A 187 -21.89 1.15 -13.97
C GLU A 187 -23.33 1.64 -13.82
N LYS A 188 -23.74 2.02 -12.61
CA LYS A 188 -25.09 2.53 -12.31
C LYS A 188 -25.23 4.05 -12.44
N LEU A 189 -24.14 4.77 -12.74
CA LEU A 189 -24.23 6.19 -13.05
C LEU A 189 -24.89 6.41 -14.42
N SER A 190 -25.58 7.53 -14.56
CA SER A 190 -26.04 8.02 -15.86
C SER A 190 -24.86 8.21 -16.82
N GLU A 191 -25.11 8.07 -18.12
CA GLU A 191 -24.06 8.23 -19.15
C GLU A 191 -23.28 9.54 -19.02
N ARG A 192 -23.98 10.64 -18.67
CA ARG A 192 -23.36 11.94 -18.40
C ARG A 192 -22.36 11.85 -17.25
N ASN A 193 -22.75 11.22 -16.15
CA ASN A 193 -21.89 11.12 -14.96
C ASN A 193 -20.79 10.07 -15.15
N GLN A 194 -21.00 9.01 -15.93
CA GLN A 194 -19.94 8.08 -16.32
C GLN A 194 -18.81 8.75 -17.10
N LYS A 195 -19.13 9.70 -18.00
CA LYS A 195 -18.12 10.48 -18.72
C LYS A 195 -17.26 11.33 -17.80
N ARG A 196 -17.84 11.82 -16.70
CA ARG A 196 -17.17 12.70 -15.72
C ARG A 196 -16.40 11.93 -14.64
N VAL A 197 -16.94 10.79 -14.19
CA VAL A 197 -16.36 9.97 -13.13
C VAL A 197 -15.32 9.00 -13.72
N LYS A 198 -14.05 9.21 -13.38
CA LYS A 198 -12.91 8.45 -13.91
C LYS A 198 -12.49 7.34 -12.94
N ARG A 199 -12.19 6.18 -13.51
CA ARG A 199 -11.57 5.02 -12.85
C ARG A 199 -10.15 4.89 -13.37
N LYS A 200 -9.23 4.43 -12.53
CA LYS A 200 -7.87 4.09 -12.96
C LYS A 200 -7.93 2.97 -14.00
N LYS A 201 -7.13 3.09 -15.06
CA LYS A 201 -6.92 2.00 -16.02
C LYS A 201 -5.86 1.04 -15.51
N ASP A 202 -5.91 -0.23 -15.92
CA ASP A 202 -5.00 -1.26 -15.41
C ASP A 202 -3.53 -0.95 -15.76
N GLU A 203 -3.29 -0.38 -16.94
CA GLU A 203 -1.96 0.02 -17.43
C GLU A 203 -1.42 1.29 -16.75
N GLN A 204 -2.25 1.98 -15.95
CA GLN A 204 -1.94 3.29 -15.41
C GLN A 204 -1.43 3.21 -13.97
N THR A 205 -0.34 3.91 -13.68
CA THR A 205 0.15 4.11 -12.33
C THR A 205 -0.76 5.04 -11.52
N HIS A 206 -0.68 4.98 -10.20
CA HIS A 206 -1.42 5.90 -9.33
C HIS A 206 -1.05 7.36 -9.56
N ALA A 207 0.24 7.64 -9.78
CA ALA A 207 0.74 8.99 -10.01
C ALA A 207 0.16 9.57 -11.31
N GLU A 208 0.25 8.82 -12.42
CA GLU A 208 -0.30 9.25 -13.71
C GLU A 208 -1.81 9.50 -13.64
N PHE A 209 -2.54 8.70 -12.86
CA PHE A 209 -3.99 8.87 -12.71
C PHE A 209 -4.36 10.17 -11.99
N VAL A 210 -3.61 10.50 -10.94
CA VAL A 210 -3.78 11.76 -10.20
C VAL A 210 -3.32 12.95 -11.04
N GLU A 211 -2.21 12.83 -11.78
CA GLU A 211 -1.67 13.89 -12.62
C GLU A 211 -2.61 14.22 -13.78
N GLN A 212 -3.14 13.22 -14.49
CA GLN A 212 -4.17 13.42 -15.50
C GLN A 212 -5.42 14.13 -14.95
N HIS A 213 -5.80 13.81 -13.71
CA HIS A 213 -6.91 14.47 -13.06
C HIS A 213 -6.62 15.95 -12.76
N LYS A 214 -5.39 16.30 -12.36
CA LYS A 214 -4.98 17.69 -12.12
C LYS A 214 -4.98 18.50 -13.40
N ASP A 215 -4.38 17.95 -14.46
CA ASP A 215 -4.21 18.63 -15.75
C ASP A 215 -5.49 18.69 -16.59
N ALA A 216 -6.49 17.87 -16.25
CA ALA A 216 -7.78 17.87 -16.91
C ALA A 216 -8.44 19.27 -16.84
N ASN A 217 -8.79 19.82 -18.01
CA ASN A 217 -9.56 21.07 -18.09
C ASN A 217 -11.03 20.89 -17.69
N ASP A 218 -11.54 19.65 -17.72
CA ASP A 218 -12.88 19.32 -17.27
C ASP A 218 -12.93 19.04 -15.76
N ASN A 219 -14.09 19.30 -15.17
CA ASN A 219 -14.36 19.08 -13.74
C ASN A 219 -14.56 17.59 -13.42
N GLN A 220 -13.53 16.78 -13.66
CA GLN A 220 -13.58 15.34 -13.47
C GLN A 220 -13.83 14.97 -12.01
N VAL A 221 -14.30 13.74 -11.78
CA VAL A 221 -14.40 13.17 -10.44
C VAL A 221 -13.67 11.84 -10.43
N LEU A 222 -12.75 11.62 -9.50
CA LEU A 222 -12.10 10.32 -9.35
C LEU A 222 -12.98 9.39 -8.52
N ILE A 223 -12.98 8.10 -8.83
CA ILE A 223 -13.51 7.07 -7.93
C ILE A 223 -12.45 5.98 -7.76
N SER A 224 -12.08 5.70 -6.51
CA SER A 224 -11.02 4.71 -6.23
C SER A 224 -11.03 4.19 -4.80
N PRO A 225 -10.70 2.90 -4.58
CA PRO A 225 -10.42 2.36 -3.25
C PRO A 225 -8.99 2.60 -2.77
N SER A 226 -8.13 3.17 -3.60
CA SER A 226 -6.68 3.26 -3.34
C SER A 226 -6.18 4.71 -3.31
N LEU A 227 -7.09 5.68 -3.26
CA LEU A 227 -6.78 7.11 -3.13
C LEU A 227 -7.12 7.65 -1.72
N TRP A 228 -7.24 6.78 -0.72
CA TRP A 228 -7.50 7.17 0.67
C TRP A 228 -6.31 7.89 1.31
N GLU A 229 -5.09 7.56 0.88
CA GLU A 229 -3.84 8.02 1.47
C GLU A 229 -2.83 8.40 0.38
N GLY A 230 -1.91 9.31 0.71
CA GLY A 230 -0.78 9.64 -0.16
C GLY A 230 -1.13 10.40 -1.45
N VAL A 231 -2.31 11.03 -1.51
CA VAL A 231 -2.76 11.81 -2.68
C VAL A 231 -2.83 13.29 -2.34
N ASP A 232 -2.16 14.12 -3.14
CA ASP A 232 -2.33 15.57 -3.14
C ASP A 232 -3.09 15.98 -4.41
N LEU A 233 -4.22 16.67 -4.26
CA LEU A 233 -5.10 17.12 -5.35
C LEU A 233 -5.09 18.64 -5.55
N LYS A 234 -4.07 19.33 -5.03
CA LYS A 234 -3.81 20.73 -5.42
C LYS A 234 -3.71 20.89 -6.93
#